data_AF-A0A3M7TQH1-F1
#
_entry.id   AF-A0A3M7TQH1-F1
#
_cell.length_a   1.000
_cell.length_b   1.000
_cell.length_c   1.000
_cell.angle_alpha   90.00
_cell.angle_beta   90.00
_cell.angle_gamma   90.00
#
_symmetry.space_group_name_H-M   'P 1'
#
loop_
_entity.id
_entity.type
_entity.pdbx_description
1 polymer ?
#
loop_
_entity_poly.entity_id
_entity_poly.type
_entity_poly.pdbx_seq_one_letter_code
_entity_poly.pdbx_strand_id
1 'polypeptide(L)' 'MTIRELYHFAIAGNYMSLIYLIEWLRYDQGISMERDAKNIDYIFETYGKDLSHHITAYQKKVEERGRHTDFK' A
#
# COMPACT_ATOMS: atom_id res chain seq x y z
N MET A 1 -14.64 3.65 -8.46
CA MET A 1 -13.95 3.96 -7.19
C MET A 1 -12.47 4.09 -7.51
N THR A 2 -11.84 5.19 -7.14
CA THR A 2 -10.40 5.40 -7.35
C THR A 2 -9.58 4.72 -6.26
N ILE A 3 -8.27 4.54 -6.50
CA ILE A 3 -7.34 4.07 -5.46
C ILE A 3 -7.34 5.03 -4.25
N ARG A 4 -7.51 6.34 -4.48
CA ARG A 4 -7.68 7.34 -3.42
C ARG A 4 -8.91 7.08 -2.55
N GLU A 5 -10.06 6.87 -3.17
CA GLU A 5 -11.30 6.56 -2.44
C GLU A 5 -11.14 5.27 -1.63
N LEU A 6 -10.56 4.22 -2.24
CA LEU A 6 -10.25 2.97 -1.56
C LEU A 6 -9.30 3.15 -0.36
N TYR A 7 -8.30 4.02 -0.48
CA TYR A 7 -7.38 4.34 0.61
C TYR A 7 -8.10 5.01 1.79
N HIS A 8 -9.01 5.95 1.52
CA HIS A 8 -9.82 6.57 2.57
C HIS A 8 -10.74 5.56 3.26
N PHE A 9 -11.35 4.64 2.51
CA PHE A 9 -12.08 3.51 3.10
C PHE A 9 -11.18 2.61 3.95
N ALA A 10 -9.96 2.34 3.48
CA ALA A 10 -8.98 1.53 4.20
C ALA A 10 -8.60 2.15 5.56
N ILE A 11 -8.36 3.47 5.58
CA ILE A 11 -8.10 4.23 6.81
C ILE A 11 -9.31 4.23 7.73
N ALA A 12 -10.50 4.54 7.21
CA ALA A 12 -11.72 4.62 8.02
C ALA A 12 -12.07 3.28 8.67
N GLY A 13 -11.80 2.16 8.00
CA GLY A 13 -11.99 0.81 8.51
C GLY A 13 -10.78 0.22 9.26
N ASN A 14 -9.67 0.96 9.38
CA ASN A 14 -8.42 0.51 9.98
C ASN A 14 -7.85 -0.79 9.35
N TYR A 15 -8.00 -0.93 8.03
CA TYR A 15 -7.52 -2.08 7.26
C TYR A 15 -6.02 -1.94 6.94
N MET A 16 -5.16 -2.12 7.96
CA MET A 16 -3.71 -1.86 7.87
C MET A 16 -3.02 -2.54 6.70
N SER A 17 -3.33 -3.81 6.40
CA SER A 17 -2.74 -4.51 5.26
C SER A 17 -3.10 -3.87 3.91
N LEU A 18 -4.32 -3.34 3.79
CA LEU A 18 -4.78 -2.65 2.59
C LEU A 18 -4.14 -1.26 2.46
N ILE A 19 -3.96 -0.56 3.59
CA ILE A 19 -3.22 0.71 3.67
C ILE A 19 -1.79 0.50 3.15
N TYR A 20 -1.06 -0.47 3.69
CA TYR A 20 0.32 -0.75 3.26
C TYR A 20 0.42 -1.19 1.81
N LEU A 21 -0.54 -1.98 1.33
CA LEU A 21 -0.61 -2.32 -0.09
C LEU A 21 -0.74 -1.06 -0.95
N ILE A 22 -1.70 -0.19 -0.65
CA ILE A 22 -1.93 1.02 -1.45
C ILE A 22 -0.74 1.98 -1.39
N GLU A 23 -0.11 2.12 -0.23
CA GLU A 23 1.10 2.93 -0.08
C GLU A 23 2.27 2.37 -0.87
N TRP A 24 2.51 1.05 -0.83
CA TRP A 24 3.53 0.42 -1.65
C TRP A 24 3.29 0.66 -3.14
N LEU A 25 2.05 0.56 -3.61
CA LEU A 25 1.70 0.85 -5.00
C LEU A 25 1.98 2.30 -5.39
N ARG A 26 1.69 3.23 -4.48
CA ARG A 26 1.90 4.65 -4.73
C ARG A 26 3.39 5.02 -4.72
N TYR A 27 4.11 4.59 -3.69
CA TYR A 27 5.47 5.07 -3.41
C TYR A 27 6.57 4.24 -4.05
N ASP A 28 6.39 2.92 -4.14
CA ASP A 28 7.41 2.03 -4.72
C ASP A 28 7.08 1.65 -6.17
N GLN A 29 5.80 1.52 -6.55
CA GLN A 29 5.40 1.21 -7.95
C GLN A 29 4.98 2.44 -8.78
N GLY A 30 4.88 3.63 -8.17
CA GLY A 30 4.55 4.87 -8.87
C GLY A 30 3.11 4.93 -9.42
N ILE A 31 2.20 4.10 -8.93
CA ILE A 31 0.81 4.08 -9.39
C ILE A 31 0.11 5.39 -8.99
N SER A 32 -0.68 5.94 -9.91
CA SER A 32 -1.49 7.14 -9.63
C SER A 32 -2.70 6.79 -8.77
N MET A 33 -2.95 7.59 -7.73
CA MET A 33 -4.11 7.47 -6.85
C MET A 33 -5.45 7.73 -7.57
N GLU A 34 -5.40 8.36 -8.75
CA GLU A 34 -6.57 8.66 -9.58
C GLU A 34 -6.95 7.50 -10.51
N ARG A 35 -6.14 6.43 -10.57
CA ARG A 35 -6.52 5.24 -11.34
C ARG A 35 -7.71 4.54 -10.70
N ASP A 36 -8.50 3.89 -11.54
CA ASP A 36 -9.60 3.02 -11.08
C ASP A 36 -9.04 1.88 -10.22
N ALA A 37 -9.62 1.70 -9.04
CA ALA A 37 -9.25 0.64 -8.11
C ALA A 37 -9.52 -0.77 -8.66
N LYS A 38 -10.35 -0.92 -9.71
CA LYS A 38 -10.49 -2.19 -10.44
C LYS A 38 -9.17 -2.65 -11.07
N ASN A 39 -8.26 -1.73 -11.37
CA ASN A 39 -6.91 -2.08 -11.82
C ASN A 39 -6.03 -2.61 -10.67
N ILE A 40 -6.54 -2.75 -9.44
CA ILE A 40 -5.84 -3.49 -8.38
C ILE A 40 -5.85 -4.99 -8.67
N ASP A 41 -6.80 -5.50 -9.46
CA ASP A 41 -6.79 -6.90 -9.90
C ASP A 41 -5.50 -7.23 -10.65
N TYR A 42 -4.96 -6.29 -11.43
CA TYR A 42 -3.65 -6.40 -12.08
C TYR A 42 -2.50 -6.65 -11.09
N ILE A 43 -2.60 -6.17 -9.84
CA ILE A 43 -1.57 -6.36 -8.82
C ILE A 43 -1.66 -7.78 -8.27
N PHE A 44 -2.87 -8.29 -8.05
CA PHE A 44 -3.06 -9.69 -7.70
C PHE A 44 -2.64 -10.63 -8.83
N GLU A 45 -2.82 -10.24 -10.10
CA GLU A 45 -2.32 -11.00 -11.24
C GLU A 45 -0.79 -10.93 -11.37
N THR A 46 -0.20 -9.76 -11.19
CA THR A 46 1.24 -9.52 -11.40
C THR A 46 2.10 -10.03 -10.25
N TYR A 47 1.66 -9.80 -9.01
CA TYR A 47 2.44 -10.13 -7.81
C TYR A 47 1.87 -11.32 -7.06
N GLY A 48 0.62 -11.72 -7.33
CA GLY A 48 0.03 -13.00 -6.91
C GLY A 48 0.43 -13.47 -5.52
N LYS A 49 0.97 -14.69 -5.46
CA LYS A 49 1.38 -15.37 -4.22
C LYS A 49 2.49 -14.64 -3.46
N ASP A 50 3.25 -13.77 -4.12
CA ASP A 50 4.39 -13.03 -3.55
C ASP A 50 4.02 -11.63 -3.06
N LEU A 51 2.76 -11.20 -3.24
CA LEU A 51 2.30 -9.90 -2.79
C LEU A 51 2.49 -9.70 -1.28
N SER A 52 2.33 -10.77 -0.50
CA SER A 52 2.58 -10.76 0.95
C SER A 52 4.02 -10.42 1.30
N HIS A 53 5.01 -10.93 0.55
CA HIS A 53 6.43 -10.60 0.74
C HIS A 53 6.70 -9.13 0.45
N HIS A 54 6.12 -8.58 -0.62
CA HIS A 54 6.26 -7.16 -0.97
C HIS A 54 5.62 -6.24 0.07
N ILE A 55 4.40 -6.56 0.54
CA ILE A 55 3.72 -5.80 1.60
C ILE A 55 4.53 -5.86 2.91
N THR A 56 5.01 -7.04 3.30
CA THR A 56 5.79 -7.21 4.54
C THR A 56 7.11 -6.43 4.49
N ALA A 57 7.81 -6.47 3.34
CA ALA A 57 9.03 -5.70 3.14
C ALA A 57 8.77 -4.19 3.20
N TYR A 58 7.68 -3.72 2.59
CA TYR A 58 7.28 -2.32 2.64
C TYR A 58 6.89 -1.88 4.05
N GLN A 59 6.10 -2.68 4.78
CA GLN A 59 5.76 -2.42 6.17
C GLN A 59 7.03 -2.25 7.02
N LYS A 60 7.98 -3.18 6.91
CA LYS A 60 9.26 -3.08 7.63
C LYS A 60 10.02 -1.80 7.30
N LYS A 61 10.06 -1.40 6.03
CA LYS A 61 10.67 -0.14 5.56
C LYS A 61 9.97 1.09 6.16
N VAL A 62 8.65 1.09 6.25
CA VAL A 62 7.86 2.18 6.87
C VAL A 62 8.13 2.24 8.37
N GLU A 63 8.13 1.10 9.06
CA GLU A 63 8.44 1.03 10.49
C GLU A 63 9.87 1.48 10.80
N GLU A 64 10.86 1.08 10.01
CA GLU A 64 12.25 1.52 10.16
C GLU A 64 12.40 3.02 9.92
N ARG A 65 11.68 3.59 8.95
CA ARG A 65 11.62 5.04 8.72
C ARG A 65 10.95 5.78 9.88
N GLY A 66 9.88 5.22 10.45
CA GLY A 66 9.20 5.78 11.62
C GLY A 66 10.06 5.74 12.91
N ARG A 67 10.90 4.71 13.07
CA ARG A 67 11.84 4.61 14.21
C ARG A 67 13.02 5.60 14.14
N HIS A 68 13.34 6.11 12.95
CA HIS A 68 14.41 7.10 12.80
C HIS A 68 14.00 8.54 13.14
N THR A 69 12.71 8.81 13.32
CA THR A 69 12.18 10.13 13.68
C THR A 69 12.03 10.39 15.17
N ASP A 70 12.30 9.41 16.04
CA ASP A 70 12.19 9.52 17.51
C ASP A 70 13.53 9.75 18.24
N PHE A 71 14.59 10.12 17.51
CA PHE A 71 15.83 10.65 18.10
C PHE A 71 15.97 12.12 17.73
N LYS A 72 15.21 12.99 18.40
CA LYS A 72 15.55 14.41 18.56
C LYS A 72 14.93 15.01 19.80
#